data_AF-A0A922YWV6-F1
#
_entry.id   AF-A0A922YWV6-F1
#
_cell.length_a   1.000
_cell.length_b   1.000
_cell.length_c   1.000
_cell.angle_alpha   90.00
_cell.angle_beta   90.00
_cell.angle_gamma   90.00
#
_symmetry.space_group_name_H-M   'P 1'
#
loop_
_entity.id
_entity.type
_entity.pdbx_description
1 polymer ?
#
loop_
_entity_poly.entity_id
_entity_poly.type
_entity_poly.pdbx_seq_one_letter_code
_entity_poly.pdbx_strand_id
1 'polypeptide(L)'
;MSSGTMERILRLMAEKKASDVYLSAHAPAMIKINGQTIPINSQVLPPEAPRNLLAEIVPPTRIEELQETGELNMAVPLDGVGNFRVSAFRQRNNYAVVMRFVPSEIPSLDSLNVAPVLAELVMEKRGLVLMVGATGAGKSTTLAAMIDHRNERATGHILTVEDPIEYMYRNKKSVVNQREVGSDTASLQV
;
A
#
# COMPACT_ATOMS: atom_id res chain seq x y z
N MET A 1 -8.58 -10.44 22.03
CA MET A 1 -7.27 -11.03 21.73
C MET A 1 -6.25 -9.90 21.84
N SER A 2 -5.14 -10.09 22.55
CA SER A 2 -4.14 -9.03 22.72
C SER A 2 -3.60 -8.63 21.36
N SER A 3 -3.81 -7.37 20.95
CA SER A 3 -3.23 -6.81 19.74
C SER A 3 -1.70 -6.91 19.80
N GLY A 4 -1.08 -7.43 18.72
CA GLY A 4 0.38 -7.58 18.61
C GLY A 4 1.12 -6.25 18.72
N THR A 5 2.43 -6.28 18.95
CA THR A 5 3.24 -5.05 18.98
C THR A 5 3.23 -4.35 17.63
N MET A 6 3.32 -5.11 16.54
CA MET A 6 3.32 -4.55 15.20
C MET A 6 1.98 -3.90 14.85
N GLU A 7 0.88 -4.54 15.22
CA GLU A 7 -0.46 -3.97 15.00
C GLU A 7 -0.63 -2.62 15.72
N ARG A 8 -0.14 -2.50 16.96
CA ARG A 8 -0.15 -1.23 17.70
C ARG A 8 0.66 -0.14 17.00
N ILE A 9 1.82 -0.49 16.42
CA ILE A 9 2.64 0.43 15.63
C ILE A 9 1.85 0.93 14.40
N LEU A 10 1.17 0.03 13.69
CA LEU A 10 0.37 0.39 12.51
C LEU A 10 -0.85 1.26 12.86
N ARG A 11 -1.50 0.99 14.00
CA ARG A 11 -2.58 1.84 14.53
C ARG A 11 -2.08 3.24 14.88
N LEU A 12 -0.93 3.33 15.56
CA LEU A 12 -0.27 4.61 15.86
C LEU A 12 0.09 5.37 14.57
N MET A 13 0.58 4.65 13.56
CA MET A 13 0.91 5.21 12.25
C MET A 13 -0.29 5.91 11.62
N ALA A 14 -1.46 5.26 11.61
CA ALA A 14 -2.69 5.85 11.11
C ALA A 14 -3.19 7.02 12.00
N GLU A 15 -3.19 6.85 13.33
CA GLU A 15 -3.63 7.89 14.29
C GLU A 15 -2.83 9.18 14.11
N LYS A 16 -1.52 9.07 13.94
CA LYS A 16 -0.62 10.23 13.76
C LYS A 16 -0.52 10.69 12.30
N LYS A 17 -1.25 10.09 11.37
CA LYS A 17 -1.16 10.35 9.92
C LYS A 17 0.28 10.28 9.41
N ALA A 18 1.04 9.32 9.93
CA ALA A 18 2.42 9.08 9.55
C ALA A 18 2.49 8.45 8.16
N SER A 19 3.49 8.84 7.37
CA SER A 19 3.66 8.33 6.01
C SER A 19 4.35 6.98 5.98
N ASP A 20 5.36 6.79 6.82
CA ASP A 20 6.22 5.60 6.81
C ASP A 20 6.59 5.17 8.26
N VAL A 21 6.81 3.87 8.45
CA VAL A 21 7.47 3.27 9.62
C VAL A 21 8.68 2.49 9.13
N TYR A 22 9.80 2.61 9.85
CA TYR A 22 11.05 1.93 9.54
C TYR A 22 11.48 1.05 10.71
N LEU A 23 11.74 -0.23 10.41
CA LEU A 23 12.27 -1.20 11.35
C LEU A 23 13.62 -1.68 10.84
N SER A 24 14.66 -1.53 11.66
CA SER A 24 16.01 -1.99 11.36
C SER A 24 16.65 -2.53 12.62
N ALA A 25 17.42 -3.60 12.48
CA ALA A 25 18.26 -4.10 13.56
C ALA A 25 19.18 -2.99 14.10
N HIS A 26 19.38 -3.00 15.41
CA HIS A 26 20.23 -2.05 16.15
C HIS A 26 19.82 -0.57 16.05
N ALA A 27 18.58 -0.30 15.64
CA ALA A 27 17.96 1.01 15.69
C ALA A 27 16.61 0.93 16.42
N PRO A 28 16.12 2.03 17.03
CA PRO A 28 14.73 2.10 17.45
C PRO A 28 13.78 1.96 16.26
N ALA A 29 12.53 1.56 16.52
CA ALA A 29 11.48 1.67 15.52
C ALA A 29 11.23 3.15 15.22
N MET A 30 11.35 3.54 13.96
CA MET A 30 11.21 4.93 13.53
C MET A 30 9.87 5.13 12.83
N ILE A 31 9.29 6.32 12.98
CA ILE A 31 8.05 6.73 12.33
C ILE A 31 8.25 8.09 11.66
N LYS A 32 7.70 8.27 10.47
CA LYS A 32 7.80 9.50 9.70
C LYS A 32 6.49 10.27 9.73
N ILE A 33 6.50 11.44 10.37
CA ILE A 33 5.34 12.32 10.52
C ILE A 33 5.71 13.68 9.92
N ASN A 34 4.89 14.18 9.00
CA ASN A 34 5.10 15.49 8.35
C ASN A 34 6.53 15.66 7.79
N GLY A 35 7.07 14.61 7.17
CA GLY A 35 8.40 14.62 6.57
C GLY A 35 9.56 14.36 7.55
N GLN A 36 9.33 14.38 8.86
CA GLN A 36 10.35 14.16 9.88
C GLN A 36 10.31 12.73 10.41
N THR A 37 11.47 12.07 10.47
CA THR A 37 11.63 10.72 10.99
C THR A 37 12.05 10.77 12.45
N ILE A 38 11.21 10.27 13.35
CA ILE A 38 11.43 10.28 14.80
C ILE A 38 11.28 8.86 15.39
N PRO A 39 11.94 8.54 16.52
CA PRO A 39 11.75 7.25 17.17
C PRO A 39 10.36 7.15 17.82
N ILE A 40 9.70 5.98 17.69
CA ILE A 40 8.46 5.68 18.41
C ILE A 40 8.72 5.58 19.92
N ASN A 41 9.85 4.97 20.29
CA ASN A 41 10.37 4.89 21.65
C ASN A 41 11.90 4.77 21.62
N SER A 42 12.55 4.76 22.78
CA SER A 42 14.01 4.62 22.88
C SER A 42 14.52 3.18 22.83
N GLN A 43 13.65 2.17 22.68
CA GLN A 43 14.04 0.78 22.69
C GLN A 43 14.69 0.39 21.36
N VAL A 44 15.95 -0.03 21.42
CA VAL A 44 16.69 -0.53 20.25
C VAL A 44 16.20 -1.92 19.88
N LEU A 45 15.90 -2.14 18.60
CA LEU A 45 15.47 -3.44 18.09
C LEU A 45 16.65 -4.42 18.01
N PRO A 46 16.56 -5.63 18.58
CA PRO A 46 17.56 -6.68 18.35
C PRO A 46 17.54 -7.16 16.88
N PRO A 47 18.60 -7.86 16.41
CA PRO A 47 18.70 -8.41 15.05
C PRO A 47 17.44 -9.06 14.48
N GLU A 48 16.78 -9.89 15.28
CA GLU A 48 15.60 -10.66 14.88
C GLU A 48 14.29 -9.86 14.93
N ALA A 49 14.26 -8.72 15.62
CA ALA A 49 13.02 -8.01 15.90
C ALA A 49 12.29 -7.50 14.65
N PRO A 50 12.95 -6.92 13.61
CA PRO A 50 12.25 -6.51 12.40
C PRO A 50 11.49 -7.66 11.73
N ARG A 51 12.11 -8.85 11.63
CA ARG A 51 11.47 -10.04 11.05
C ARG A 51 10.33 -10.55 11.95
N ASN A 52 10.55 -10.60 13.27
CA ASN A 52 9.55 -11.07 14.21
C ASN A 52 8.31 -10.16 14.24
N LEU A 53 8.50 -8.84 14.21
CA LEU A 53 7.41 -7.86 14.14
C LEU A 53 6.65 -8.00 12.82
N LEU A 54 7.34 -8.17 11.69
CA LEU A 54 6.68 -8.41 10.41
C LEU A 54 5.83 -9.69 10.44
N ALA A 55 6.34 -10.77 11.02
CA ALA A 55 5.65 -12.05 11.14
C ALA A 55 4.36 -11.99 11.98
N GLU A 56 4.14 -10.94 12.78
CA GLU A 56 2.86 -10.75 13.48
C GLU A 56 1.71 -10.37 12.54
N ILE A 57 2.01 -9.83 11.36
CA ILE A 57 1.02 -9.25 10.44
C ILE A 57 1.04 -9.85 9.03
N VAL A 58 1.96 -10.76 8.73
CA VAL A 58 2.03 -11.45 7.42
C VAL A 58 1.94 -12.97 7.57
N PRO A 59 1.40 -13.69 6.56
CA PRO A 59 1.35 -15.15 6.59
C PRO A 59 2.74 -15.80 6.67
N PRO A 60 2.88 -16.99 7.29
CA PRO A 60 4.16 -17.71 7.38
C PRO A 60 4.83 -17.95 6.02
N THR A 61 4.06 -18.25 4.98
CA THR A 61 4.57 -18.46 3.61
C THR A 61 5.28 -17.24 3.04
N ARG A 62 4.86 -16.03 3.42
CA ARG A 62 5.54 -14.77 3.03
C ARG A 62 6.84 -14.54 3.80
N ILE A 63 6.92 -15.02 5.04
CA ILE A 63 8.17 -15.00 5.81
C ILE A 63 9.18 -15.98 5.22
N GLU A 64 8.73 -17.16 4.78
CA GLU A 64 9.57 -18.13 4.07
C GLU A 64 10.09 -17.53 2.77
N GLU A 65 9.24 -16.90 1.97
CA GLU A 65 9.65 -16.16 0.75
C GLU A 65 10.75 -15.14 1.06
N LEU A 66 10.56 -14.29 2.07
CA LEU A 66 11.56 -13.31 2.51
C LEU A 66 12.89 -13.96 2.92
N GLN A 67 12.85 -15.14 3.55
CA GLN A 67 14.04 -15.88 3.97
C GLN A 67 14.80 -16.46 2.77
N GLU A 68 14.09 -16.96 1.78
CA GLU A 68 14.64 -17.59 0.57
C GLU A 68 15.20 -16.56 -0.42
N THR A 69 14.44 -15.51 -0.72
CA THR A 69 14.79 -14.51 -1.74
C THR A 69 15.60 -13.35 -1.17
N GLY A 70 15.42 -13.06 0.12
CA GLY A 70 15.98 -11.89 0.78
C GLY A 70 15.18 -10.60 0.60
N GLU A 71 14.03 -10.64 -0.06
CA GLU A 71 13.13 -9.49 -0.27
C GLU A 71 11.65 -9.90 -0.28
N LEU A 72 10.77 -8.97 0.12
CA LEU A 72 9.33 -9.16 0.10
C LEU A 72 8.64 -7.80 -0.07
N ASN A 73 7.77 -7.70 -1.06
CA ASN A 73 6.89 -6.56 -1.26
C ASN A 73 5.44 -7.04 -1.31
N MET A 74 4.56 -6.46 -0.50
CA MET A 74 3.15 -6.85 -0.46
C MET A 74 2.26 -5.77 0.15
N ALA A 75 0.96 -5.82 -0.12
CA ALA A 75 -0.04 -5.11 0.66
C ALA A 75 -0.44 -5.90 1.92
N VAL A 76 -0.63 -5.20 3.03
CA VAL A 76 -1.16 -5.74 4.30
C VAL A 76 -2.37 -4.91 4.73
N PRO A 77 -3.59 -5.48 4.70
CA PRO A 77 -4.76 -4.82 5.25
C PRO A 77 -4.78 -4.92 6.78
N LEU A 78 -5.23 -3.86 7.46
CA LEU A 78 -5.53 -3.88 8.89
C LEU A 78 -6.94 -3.36 9.14
N ASP A 79 -7.77 -4.23 9.73
CA ASP A 79 -9.18 -3.94 9.97
C ASP A 79 -9.39 -2.73 10.89
N GLY A 80 -10.30 -1.86 10.47
CA GLY A 80 -10.59 -0.57 11.11
C GLY A 80 -9.48 0.48 11.00
N VAL A 81 -8.41 0.24 10.23
CA VAL A 81 -7.27 1.17 10.09
C VAL A 81 -7.03 1.56 8.64
N GLY A 82 -6.81 0.59 7.76
CA GLY A 82 -6.44 0.84 6.37
C GLY A 82 -5.41 -0.17 5.87
N ASN A 83 -4.85 0.12 4.68
CA ASN A 83 -3.87 -0.75 4.04
C ASN A 83 -2.47 -0.20 4.23
N PHE A 84 -1.50 -1.11 4.25
CA PHE A 84 -0.10 -0.78 4.36
C PHE A 84 0.67 -1.48 3.25
N ARG A 85 1.62 -0.78 2.63
CA ARG A 85 2.61 -1.42 1.76
C ARG A 85 3.81 -1.82 2.61
N VAL A 86 4.12 -3.11 2.59
CA VAL A 86 5.34 -3.68 3.17
C VAL A 86 6.41 -3.70 2.09
N SER A 87 7.61 -3.25 2.44
CA SER A 87 8.85 -3.58 1.76
C SER A 87 9.85 -4.11 2.80
N ALA A 88 10.07 -5.41 2.81
CA ALA A 88 11.04 -6.07 3.67
C ALA A 88 12.22 -6.58 2.86
N PHE A 89 13.43 -6.49 3.41
CA PHE A 89 14.65 -6.89 2.70
C PHE A 89 15.79 -7.21 3.67
N ARG A 90 16.80 -7.95 3.18
CA ARG A 90 18.04 -8.19 3.91
C ARG A 90 19.02 -7.04 3.76
N GLN A 91 19.68 -6.67 4.86
CA GLN A 91 20.80 -5.74 4.88
C GLN A 91 21.82 -6.13 5.96
N ARG A 92 23.11 -6.21 5.59
CA ARG A 92 24.21 -6.48 6.54
C ARG A 92 23.92 -7.69 7.46
N ASN A 93 23.48 -8.80 6.87
CA ASN A 93 23.07 -10.04 7.56
C ASN A 93 21.84 -9.95 8.48
N ASN A 94 21.14 -8.82 8.52
CA ASN A 94 19.89 -8.63 9.27
C ASN A 94 18.72 -8.35 8.33
N TYR A 95 17.49 -8.33 8.86
CA TYR A 95 16.31 -7.88 8.12
C TYR A 95 15.99 -6.41 8.43
N ALA A 96 15.43 -5.72 7.43
CA ALA A 96 14.80 -4.42 7.58
C ALA A 96 13.40 -4.46 6.98
N VAL A 97 12.52 -3.60 7.50
CA VAL A 97 11.13 -3.48 7.04
C VAL A 97 10.78 -2.01 6.94
N VAL A 98 10.19 -1.63 5.81
CA VAL A 98 9.58 -0.32 5.60
C VAL A 98 8.09 -0.55 5.39
N MET A 99 7.27 0.12 6.20
CA MET A 99 5.83 0.12 6.06
C MET A 99 5.38 1.50 5.61
N ARG A 100 4.56 1.58 4.58
CA ARG A 100 3.93 2.82 4.13
C ARG A 100 2.42 2.74 4.32
N PHE A 101 1.82 3.75 4.94
CA PHE A 101 0.37 3.82 5.04
C PHE A 101 -0.21 4.18 3.68
N VAL A 102 -1.19 3.39 3.24
CA VAL A 102 -1.89 3.61 1.98
C VAL A 102 -3.29 4.14 2.29
N PRO A 103 -3.63 5.36 1.86
CA PRO A 103 -4.95 5.93 2.11
C PRO A 103 -6.06 5.01 1.59
N SER A 104 -7.02 4.69 2.46
CA SER A 104 -8.16 3.85 2.10
C SER A 104 -9.23 4.60 1.30
N GLU A 105 -9.27 5.93 1.42
CA GLU A 105 -10.25 6.76 0.74
C GLU A 105 -9.72 7.24 -0.60
N ILE A 106 -10.46 6.92 -1.66
CA ILE A 106 -10.22 7.46 -2.99
C ILE A 106 -10.85 8.86 -3.03
N PRO A 107 -10.07 9.93 -3.24
CA PRO A 107 -10.63 11.26 -3.37
C PRO A 107 -11.52 11.34 -4.61
N SER A 108 -12.57 12.15 -4.55
CA SER A 108 -13.39 12.41 -5.75
C SER A 108 -12.55 13.11 -6.82
N LEU A 109 -12.78 12.78 -8.09
CA LEU A 109 -12.03 13.38 -9.19
C LEU A 109 -12.09 14.91 -9.18
N ASP A 110 -13.26 15.47 -8.83
CA ASP A 110 -13.49 16.91 -8.73
C ASP A 110 -12.66 17.57 -7.61
N SER A 111 -12.39 16.85 -6.52
CA SER A 111 -11.59 17.37 -5.39
C SER A 111 -10.09 17.49 -5.69
N LEU A 112 -9.61 16.83 -6.76
CA LEU A 112 -8.21 16.83 -7.13
C LEU A 112 -7.78 18.07 -7.94
N ASN A 113 -8.73 18.94 -8.31
CA ASN A 113 -8.48 20.12 -9.16
C ASN A 113 -7.73 19.77 -10.46
N VAL A 114 -8.03 18.60 -11.03
CA VAL A 114 -7.48 18.13 -12.31
C VAL A 114 -8.35 18.62 -13.46
N ALA A 115 -7.82 18.53 -14.70
CA ALA A 115 -8.55 18.97 -15.88
C ALA A 115 -9.88 18.20 -16.04
N PRO A 116 -11.03 18.88 -16.25
CA PRO A 116 -12.35 18.24 -16.38
C PRO A 116 -12.42 17.16 -17.48
N VAL A 117 -11.60 17.31 -18.52
CA VAL A 117 -11.48 16.34 -19.62
C VAL A 117 -11.15 14.92 -19.14
N LEU A 118 -10.52 14.75 -17.97
CA LEU A 118 -10.25 13.42 -17.41
C LEU A 118 -11.54 12.67 -17.05
N ALA A 119 -12.59 13.37 -16.61
CA ALA A 119 -13.90 12.79 -16.33
C ALA A 119 -14.59 12.29 -17.60
N GLU A 120 -14.39 13.00 -18.72
CA GLU A 120 -14.91 12.59 -20.03
C GLU A 120 -14.11 11.39 -20.57
N LEU A 121 -12.77 11.48 -20.56
CA LEU A 121 -11.87 10.45 -21.06
C LEU A 121 -12.07 9.10 -20.37
N VAL A 122 -12.28 9.09 -19.05
CA VAL A 122 -12.50 7.82 -18.35
C VAL A 122 -13.84 7.17 -18.67
N MET A 123 -14.79 7.91 -19.26
CA MET A 123 -16.09 7.38 -19.68
C MET A 123 -16.08 6.84 -21.11
N GLU A 124 -15.00 7.05 -21.86
CA GLU A 124 -14.87 6.50 -23.21
C GLU A 124 -15.01 4.98 -23.23
N LYS A 125 -15.72 4.46 -24.23
CA LYS A 125 -16.04 3.02 -24.29
C LYS A 125 -14.80 2.17 -24.59
N ARG A 126 -13.86 2.72 -25.36
CA ARG A 126 -12.65 2.04 -25.85
C ARG A 126 -11.56 3.08 -26.08
N GLY A 127 -10.31 2.68 -25.89
CA GLY A 127 -9.14 3.53 -26.10
C GLY A 127 -8.00 3.13 -25.17
N LEU A 128 -6.90 3.84 -25.29
CA LEU A 128 -5.75 3.72 -24.39
C LEU A 128 -5.48 5.09 -23.77
N VAL A 129 -5.49 5.16 -22.44
CA VAL A 129 -5.10 6.35 -21.69
C VAL A 129 -3.80 6.05 -20.97
N LEU A 130 -2.78 6.88 -21.19
CA LEU A 130 -1.48 6.77 -20.54
C LEU A 130 -1.30 7.94 -19.57
N MET A 131 -1.12 7.62 -18.28
CA MET A 131 -0.79 8.62 -17.28
C MET A 131 0.70 8.55 -16.95
N VAL A 132 1.42 9.61 -17.29
CA VAL A 132 2.89 9.70 -17.14
C VAL A 132 3.28 10.83 -16.20
N GLY A 133 4.46 10.71 -15.58
CA GLY A 133 4.96 11.70 -14.63
C GLY A 133 5.90 11.09 -13.59
N ALA A 134 6.63 11.94 -12.85
CA ALA A 134 7.58 11.51 -11.82
C ALA A 134 6.91 10.78 -10.65
N THR A 135 7.69 10.03 -9.87
CA THR A 135 7.23 9.43 -8.61
C THR A 135 6.72 10.51 -7.66
N GLY A 136 5.56 10.29 -7.03
CA GLY A 136 4.93 11.26 -6.13
C GLY A 136 4.14 12.38 -6.83
N ALA A 137 4.05 12.41 -8.16
CA ALA A 137 3.29 13.42 -8.91
C ALA A 137 1.75 13.23 -8.86
N GLY A 138 1.23 12.31 -8.04
CA GLY A 138 -0.22 12.08 -7.90
C GLY A 138 -0.85 11.13 -8.93
N LYS A 139 -0.05 10.43 -9.76
CA LYS A 139 -0.56 9.55 -10.83
C LYS A 139 -1.55 8.49 -10.34
N SER A 140 -1.14 7.68 -9.35
CA SER A 140 -1.99 6.62 -8.81
C SER A 140 -3.28 7.19 -8.24
N THR A 141 -3.20 8.33 -7.55
CA THR A 141 -4.36 9.04 -6.97
C THR A 141 -5.33 9.51 -8.05
N THR A 142 -4.83 10.13 -9.12
CA THR A 142 -5.68 10.59 -10.23
C THR A 142 -6.29 9.42 -11.00
N LEU A 143 -5.52 8.38 -11.30
CA LEU A 143 -6.05 7.15 -11.92
C LEU A 143 -7.13 6.51 -11.05
N ALA A 144 -6.91 6.44 -9.73
CA ALA A 144 -7.90 5.88 -8.82
C ALA A 144 -9.19 6.69 -8.79
N ALA A 145 -9.09 8.01 -8.72
CA ALA A 145 -10.26 8.88 -8.79
C ALA A 145 -11.00 8.77 -10.13
N MET A 146 -10.27 8.62 -11.24
CA MET A 146 -10.87 8.40 -12.57
C MET A 146 -11.62 7.06 -12.63
N ILE A 147 -10.98 5.96 -12.19
CA ILE A 147 -11.59 4.63 -12.18
C ILE A 147 -12.84 4.61 -11.28
N ASP A 148 -12.76 5.23 -10.11
CA ASP A 148 -13.89 5.31 -9.19
C ASP A 148 -15.04 6.20 -9.73
N HIS A 149 -14.70 7.29 -10.45
CA HIS A 149 -15.67 8.11 -11.17
C HIS A 149 -16.48 7.30 -12.19
N ARG A 150 -15.81 6.41 -12.94
CA ARG A 150 -16.47 5.49 -13.88
C ARG A 150 -17.30 4.44 -13.14
N ASN A 151 -16.75 3.85 -12.08
CA ASN A 151 -17.42 2.86 -11.24
C ASN A 151 -18.77 3.37 -10.68
N GLU A 152 -18.86 4.66 -10.37
CA GLU A 152 -20.10 5.32 -9.93
C GLU A 152 -21.14 5.56 -11.02
N ARG A 153 -20.71 5.69 -12.28
CA ARG A 153 -21.53 6.25 -13.37
C ARG A 153 -21.90 5.23 -14.44
N ALA A 154 -21.05 4.23 -14.69
CA ALA A 154 -21.25 3.19 -15.69
C ALA A 154 -21.45 1.82 -15.04
N THR A 155 -22.26 0.98 -15.67
CA THR A 155 -22.30 -0.46 -15.41
C THR A 155 -21.24 -1.16 -16.25
N GLY A 156 -20.71 -2.27 -15.75
CA GLY A 156 -19.70 -3.06 -16.45
C GLY A 156 -18.75 -3.76 -15.51
N HIS A 157 -17.63 -4.22 -16.08
CA HIS A 157 -16.57 -4.87 -15.35
C HIS A 157 -15.28 -4.05 -15.49
N ILE A 158 -14.70 -3.68 -14.35
CA ILE A 158 -13.39 -3.04 -14.24
C ILE A 158 -12.44 -4.09 -13.67
N LEU A 159 -11.33 -4.32 -14.38
CA LEU A 159 -10.26 -5.22 -13.95
C LEU A 159 -8.98 -4.41 -13.79
N THR A 160 -8.36 -4.46 -12.62
CA THR A 160 -7.02 -3.91 -12.40
C THR A 160 -6.02 -5.03 -12.14
N VAL A 161 -4.78 -4.82 -12.57
CA VAL A 161 -3.64 -5.66 -12.20
C VAL A 161 -2.54 -4.72 -11.70
N GLU A 162 -2.13 -4.89 -10.45
CA GLU A 162 -1.32 -3.92 -9.69
C GLU A 162 -0.18 -4.63 -8.94
N ASP A 163 0.89 -3.90 -8.63
CA ASP A 163 2.08 -4.41 -7.94
C ASP A 163 2.66 -3.37 -6.96
N PRO A 164 2.22 -3.38 -5.68
CA PRO A 164 1.02 -4.01 -5.15
C PRO A 164 -0.24 -3.16 -5.39
N ILE A 165 -1.40 -3.63 -4.93
CA ILE A 165 -2.64 -2.81 -4.96
C ILE A 165 -2.47 -1.60 -4.03
N GLU A 166 -2.75 -0.40 -4.56
CA GLU A 166 -2.67 0.85 -3.78
C GLU A 166 -4.05 1.26 -3.25
N TYR A 167 -5.05 1.42 -4.12
CA TYR A 167 -6.39 1.85 -3.72
C TYR A 167 -7.38 0.69 -3.80
N MET A 168 -8.21 0.53 -2.77
CA MET A 168 -9.28 -0.48 -2.77
C MET A 168 -10.57 0.12 -3.32
N TYR A 169 -11.09 -0.43 -4.40
CA TYR A 169 -12.41 -0.05 -4.91
C TYR A 169 -13.50 -0.86 -4.24
N ARG A 170 -14.62 -0.22 -3.96
CA ARG A 170 -15.88 -0.90 -3.63
C ARG A 170 -16.70 -1.07 -4.89
N ASN A 171 -17.43 -2.18 -5.00
CA ASN A 171 -18.42 -2.33 -6.06
C ASN A 171 -19.50 -1.24 -5.93
N LYS A 172 -19.76 -0.51 -7.02
CA LYS A 172 -20.80 0.52 -7.11
C LYS A 172 -21.76 0.18 -8.25
N LYS A 173 -21.77 0.92 -9.36
CA LYS A 173 -22.50 0.52 -10.57
C LYS A 173 -21.72 -0.50 -11.39
N SER A 174 -20.40 -0.44 -11.36
CA SER A 174 -19.52 -1.45 -11.95
C SER A 174 -19.13 -2.50 -10.92
N VAL A 175 -18.83 -3.71 -11.41
CA VAL A 175 -18.12 -4.73 -10.65
C VAL A 175 -16.62 -4.48 -10.84
N VAL A 176 -15.87 -4.37 -9.74
CA VAL A 176 -14.43 -4.15 -9.76
C VAL A 176 -13.72 -5.38 -9.22
N ASN A 177 -12.81 -5.94 -10.00
CA ASN A 177 -11.91 -7.00 -9.57
C ASN A 177 -10.47 -6.48 -9.65
N GLN A 178 -9.74 -6.58 -8.56
CA GLN A 178 -8.33 -6.17 -8.49
C GLN A 178 -7.49 -7.42 -8.31
N ARG A 179 -6.35 -7.48 -9.01
CA ARG A 179 -5.39 -8.58 -8.91
C ARG A 179 -4.03 -8.04 -8.53
N GLU A 180 -3.48 -8.49 -7.41
CA GLU A 180 -2.12 -8.19 -6.99
C GLU A 180 -1.13 -9.19 -7.60
N VAL A 181 -0.06 -8.67 -8.23
CA VAL A 181 1.06 -9.49 -8.71
C VAL A 181 1.79 -10.12 -7.52
N GLY A 182 2.13 -11.41 -7.65
CA GLY A 182 2.74 -12.20 -6.58
C GLY A 182 1.75 -12.75 -5.55
N SER A 183 0.47 -12.36 -5.61
CA SER A 183 -0.60 -12.90 -4.74
C SER A 183 -1.73 -13.54 -5.55
N ASP A 184 -2.40 -12.76 -6.38
CA ASP A 184 -3.59 -13.20 -7.16
C ASP A 184 -3.23 -13.58 -8.60
N THR A 185 -2.03 -13.19 -9.03
CA THR A 185 -1.45 -13.54 -10.33
C THR A 185 0.07 -13.63 -10.23
N ALA A 186 0.69 -14.49 -11.04
CA ALA A 186 2.14 -14.68 -11.01
C ALA A 186 2.89 -13.49 -11.62
N SER A 187 2.33 -12.81 -12.62
CA SER A 187 3.00 -11.70 -13.31
C SER A 187 2.01 -10.80 -14.07
N LEU A 188 2.50 -9.66 -14.57
CA LEU A 188 1.75 -8.80 -15.50
C LEU A 188 1.62 -9.42 -16.91
N GLN A 189 2.44 -10.43 -17.23
CA GLN A 189 2.36 -11.15 -18.49
C GLN A 189 1.26 -12.21 -18.41
N VAL A 190 0.52 -12.35 -19.51
CA VAL A 190 -0.44 -13.44 -19.74
C VAL A 190 0.27 -14.57 -20.47
#